data_AF-A0A1N7IGJ4-F1
#
_entry.id   AF-A0A1N7IGJ4-F1
#
_cell.length_a   1.000
_cell.length_b   1.000
_cell.length_c   1.000
_cell.angle_alpha   90.00
_cell.angle_beta   90.00
_cell.angle_gamma   90.00
#
_symmetry.space_group_name_H-M   'P 1'
#
loop_
_entity.id
_entity.type
_entity.pdbx_description
1 polymer ?
#
loop_
_entity_poly.entity_id
_entity_poly.type
_entity_poly.pdbx_seq_one_letter_code
_entity_poly.pdbx_strand_id
1 'polypeptide(L)' 'MKTTSKNDYASVNLFLIPLVSAVFGYNFYQMMVHPEKSNIAATLILVVITSVMVRKYGYKPVKEEYKK' A
#
# COMPACT_ATOMS: atom_id res chain seq x y z
N MET A 1 -23.65 17.80 -3.10
CA MET A 1 -23.84 16.35 -2.82
C MET A 1 -22.49 15.80 -2.35
N LYS A 2 -22.34 15.47 -1.06
CA LYS A 2 -21.08 15.00 -0.46
C LYS A 2 -21.08 13.46 -0.43
N THR A 3 -20.57 12.81 -1.47
CA THR A 3 -20.49 11.33 -1.54
C THR A 3 -19.09 10.79 -1.88
N THR A 4 -18.08 11.64 -2.02
CA THR A 4 -16.69 11.27 -2.35
C THR A 4 -15.84 11.09 -1.08
N SER A 5 -16.12 10.07 -0.27
CA SER A 5 -15.24 9.77 0.88
C SER A 5 -15.20 8.31 1.28
N LYS A 6 -16.25 7.53 1.01
CA LYS A 6 -16.29 6.10 1.39
C LYS A 6 -15.64 5.15 0.37
N ASN A 7 -15.41 5.57 -0.88
CA ASN A 7 -14.93 4.68 -1.95
C ASN A 7 -13.51 4.97 -2.46
N ASP A 8 -12.99 6.18 -2.26
CA ASP A 8 -11.66 6.55 -2.80
C ASP A 8 -10.54 5.75 -2.14
N TYR A 9 -10.68 5.43 -0.85
CA TYR A 9 -9.70 4.61 -0.12
C TYR A 9 -9.66 3.16 -0.61
N ALA A 10 -10.79 2.57 -0.99
CA ALA A 10 -10.83 1.22 -1.55
C ALA A 10 -10.17 1.18 -2.93
N SER A 11 -10.46 2.17 -3.77
CA SER A 11 -9.86 2.31 -5.11
C SER A 11 -8.36 2.60 -5.07
N VAL A 12 -7.89 3.48 -4.18
CA VAL A 12 -6.45 3.76 -4.03
C VAL A 12 -5.70 2.51 -3.59
N ASN A 13 -6.27 1.72 -2.67
CA ASN A 13 -5.61 0.50 -2.19
C ASN A 13 -5.50 -0.58 -3.28
N LEU A 14 -6.51 -0.65 -4.16
CA LEU A 14 -6.54 -1.59 -5.29
C LEU A 14 -5.39 -1.38 -6.28
N PHE A 15 -4.94 -0.14 -6.49
CA PHE A 15 -3.83 0.18 -7.40
C PHE A 15 -2.48 0.38 -6.71
N LEU A 16 -2.50 0.97 -5.51
CA LEU A 16 -1.27 1.31 -4.78
C LEU A 16 -0.55 0.05 -4.26
N ILE A 17 -1.28 -0.96 -3.78
CA ILE A 17 -0.67 -2.20 -3.27
C ILE A 17 0.06 -2.98 -4.38
N PRO A 18 -0.56 -3.27 -5.55
CA PRO A 18 0.13 -3.94 -6.65
C PRO A 18 1.35 -3.15 -7.14
N LEU A 19 1.23 -1.82 -7.25
CA LEU A 19 2.31 -0.96 -7.69
C LEU A 19 3.52 -1.04 -6.74
N VAL A 20 3.29 -0.85 -5.44
CA VAL A 20 4.35 -0.91 -4.42
C VAL A 20 4.97 -2.32 -4.36
N SER A 21 4.16 -3.36 -4.53
CA SER A 21 4.63 -4.75 -4.59
C SER A 21 5.51 -5.02 -5.81
N ALA A 22 5.15 -4.52 -6.98
CA ALA A 22 5.94 -4.65 -8.21
C ALA A 22 7.28 -3.91 -8.10
N VAL A 23 7.27 -2.68 -7.58
CA VAL A 23 8.48 -1.88 -7.35
C VAL A 23 9.42 -2.55 -6.36
N PHE A 24 8.88 -3.06 -5.25
CA PHE A 24 9.65 -3.82 -4.27
C PHE A 24 10.22 -5.10 -4.88
N GLY A 25 9.40 -5.90 -5.58
CA GLY A 25 9.82 -7.14 -6.22
C GLY A 25 10.94 -6.94 -7.25
N TYR A 26 10.85 -5.88 -8.06
CA TYR A 26 11.92 -5.54 -9.00
C TYR A 26 13.24 -5.20 -8.28
N ASN A 27 13.19 -4.34 -7.25
CA ASN A 27 14.40 -3.96 -6.52
C ASN A 27 14.97 -5.11 -5.68
N PHE A 28 14.11 -6.00 -5.18
CA PHE A 28 14.51 -7.22 -4.49
C PHE A 28 15.21 -8.19 -5.44
N TYR A 29 14.67 -8.39 -6.64
CA TYR A 29 15.35 -9.18 -7.68
C TYR A 29 16.70 -8.57 -8.06
N GLN A 30 16.75 -7.25 -8.29
CA GLN A 30 18.02 -6.56 -8.56
C GLN A 30 19.01 -6.73 -7.39
N MET A 31 18.56 -6.71 -6.13
CA MET A 31 19.44 -6.92 -4.98
C MET A 31 20.15 -8.28 -5.02
N MET A 32 19.47 -9.32 -5.54
CA MET A 32 20.02 -10.66 -5.65
C MET A 32 20.92 -10.85 -6.89
N VAL A 33 20.56 -10.23 -8.02
CA VAL A 33 21.19 -10.52 -9.31
C VAL A 33 22.17 -9.42 -9.77
N HIS A 34 21.85 -8.15 -9.51
CA HIS A 34 22.66 -6.97 -9.85
C HIS A 34 22.59 -5.93 -8.73
N PRO A 35 23.21 -6.20 -7.57
CA PRO A 35 23.04 -5.38 -6.37
C PRO A 35 23.39 -3.91 -6.58
N GLU A 36 24.31 -3.59 -7.49
CA GLU A 36 24.70 -2.23 -7.88
C GLU A 36 23.57 -1.43 -8.54
N LYS A 37 22.52 -2.10 -9.05
CA LYS A 37 21.34 -1.46 -9.64
C LYS A 37 20.15 -1.41 -8.67
N SER A 38 20.27 -2.02 -7.50
CA SER A 38 19.17 -2.13 -6.54
C SER A 38 19.08 -0.89 -5.65
N ASN A 39 17.87 -0.34 -5.54
CA ASN A 39 17.53 0.67 -4.54
C ASN A 39 16.69 0.05 -3.42
N ILE A 40 17.18 -1.05 -2.84
CA ILE A 40 16.42 -1.82 -1.82
C ILE A 40 16.10 -1.01 -0.57
N ALA A 41 17.01 -0.14 -0.12
CA ALA A 41 16.78 0.67 1.08
C ALA A 41 15.60 1.65 0.88
N ALA A 42 15.57 2.35 -0.25
CA ALA A 42 14.49 3.29 -0.58
C ALA A 42 13.15 2.56 -0.77
N THR A 43 13.16 1.39 -1.41
CA THR A 43 11.94 0.60 -1.61
C THR A 43 11.41 -0.03 -0.32
N LEU A 44 12.27 -0.41 0.63
CA LEU A 44 11.84 -0.83 1.97
C LEU A 44 11.15 0.32 2.73
N ILE A 45 11.69 1.54 2.67
CA ILE A 45 11.06 2.72 3.29
C ILE A 45 9.67 2.95 2.68
N LEU A 46 9.54 2.85 1.35
CA LEU A 46 8.25 2.97 0.66
C LEU A 46 7.24 1.93 1.16
N VAL A 47 7.63 0.65 1.26
CA VAL A 47 6.76 -0.42 1.77
C VAL A 47 6.28 -0.14 3.20
N VAL A 48 7.18 0.33 4.08
CA VAL A 48 6.83 0.68 5.46
C VAL A 48 5.81 1.83 5.49
N ILE A 49 6.04 2.90 4.73
CA ILE A 49 5.11 4.03 4.65
C ILE A 49 3.75 3.57 4.13
N THR A 50 3.72 2.80 3.04
CA THR A 50 2.48 2.24 2.49
C THR A 50 1.75 1.38 3.52
N SER A 51 2.47 0.52 4.26
CA SER A 51 1.87 -0.31 5.31
C SER A 51 1.22 0.53 6.42
N VAL A 52 1.92 1.57 6.91
CA VAL A 52 1.38 2.49 7.92
C VAL A 52 0.16 3.24 7.40
N MET A 53 0.22 3.73 6.16
CA MET A 53 -0.90 4.44 5.52
C MET A 53 -2.13 3.53 5.38
N VAL A 54 -1.96 2.27 4.95
CA VAL A 54 -3.05 1.29 4.85
C VAL A 54 -3.61 0.95 6.22
N ARG A 55 -2.79 0.81 7.26
CA ARG A 55 -3.29 0.54 8.63
C ARG A 55 -4.05 1.72 9.22
N LYS A 56 -3.58 2.95 8.97
CA LYS A 56 -4.14 4.17 9.58
C LYS A 56 -5.36 4.70 8.82
N TYR A 57 -5.30 4.67 7.50
CA TYR A 57 -6.26 5.30 6.59
C TYR A 57 -6.95 4.31 5.64
N GLY A 58 -6.46 3.07 5.54
CA GLY A 58 -7.15 2.03 4.78
C GLY A 58 -8.51 1.69 5.39
N TYR A 59 -9.28 0.89 4.65
CA TYR A 59 -10.68 0.60 4.94
C TYR A 59 -10.86 0.11 6.39
N LYS A 60 -11.35 1.00 7.27
CA LYS A 60 -11.85 0.60 8.57
C LYS A 60 -13.23 -0.01 8.31
N PRO A 61 -13.45 -1.30 8.62
CA PRO A 61 -14.81 -1.81 8.61
C PRO A 61 -15.61 -0.90 9.53
N VAL A 62 -16.60 -0.20 8.98
CA VAL A 62 -17.61 0.47 9.79
C VAL A 62 -18.12 -0.65 10.69
N LYS A 63 -17.93 -0.54 12.01
CA LYS A 63 -18.60 -1.43 12.94
C LYS A 63 -20.09 -1.25 12.62
N GLU A 64 -20.67 -2.21 11.93
CA GLU A 64 -22.10 -2.38 11.93
C GLU A 64 -22.43 -2.61 13.39
N GLU A 65 -22.86 -1.55 14.08
CA GLU A 65 -23.64 -1.70 15.30
C GLU A 65 -24.85 -2.52 14.88
N TYR A 66 -24.74 -3.84 15.02
CA TYR A 66 -25.87 -4.73 15.12
C TYR A 66 -26.69 -4.22 16.31
N LYS A 67 -27.65 -3.33 16.02
CA LYS A 67 -28.71 -2.99 16.95
C LYS A 67 -29.47 -4.28 17.25
N LYS A 68 -29.21 -4.85 18.43
CA LYS A 68 -30.14 -5.76 19.10
C LYS A 68 -31.13 -4.94 19.90
#